data_AF-A0A919M3H6-F1
#
_entry.id   AF-A0A919M3H6-F1
#
_cell.length_a   1.000
_cell.length_b   1.000
_cell.length_c   1.000
_cell.angle_alpha   90.00
_cell.angle_beta   90.00
_cell.angle_gamma   90.00
#
_symmetry.space_group_name_H-M   'P 1'
#
loop_
_entity.id
_entity.type
_entity.pdbx_description
1 polymer ?
#
loop_
_entity_poly.entity_id
_entity_poly.type
_entity_poly.pdbx_seq_one_letter_code
_entity_poly.pdbx_strand_id
1 'polypeptide(L)'
;MERRVPPTKREFMPGVVLKVSVMGGYSVERENDYIGWIHASIGDRWSAYVRRPGTSGDLLGRFTQEEAVKAIVVAWDEGAPLPNGCRG
;
A
#
# COMPACT_ATOMS: atom_id res chain seq x y z
N MET A 1 -20.14 -8.68 21.87
CA MET A 1 -19.58 -7.32 21.90
C MET A 1 -18.73 -7.14 20.65
N GLU A 2 -19.37 -6.87 19.53
CA GLU A 2 -18.69 -6.68 18.25
C GLU A 2 -18.11 -5.27 18.24
N ARG A 3 -16.81 -5.17 18.52
CA ARG A 3 -16.09 -3.90 18.43
C ARG A 3 -15.99 -3.55 16.96
N ARG A 4 -17.00 -2.88 16.40
CA ARG A 4 -16.93 -2.19 15.10
C ARG A 4 -15.84 -1.13 15.21
N VAL A 5 -14.60 -1.52 14.93
CA VAL A 5 -13.54 -0.58 14.61
C VAL A 5 -14.02 0.10 13.32
N PRO A 6 -14.26 1.42 13.31
CA PRO A 6 -14.64 2.10 12.08
C PRO A 6 -13.56 1.78 11.04
N PRO A 7 -13.91 1.43 9.79
CA PRO A 7 -12.90 1.27 8.77
C PRO A 7 -12.31 2.67 8.56
N THR A 8 -11.17 2.95 9.20
CA THR A 8 -10.45 4.22 9.02
C THR A 8 -9.81 4.17 7.65
N LYS A 9 -10.63 4.18 6.59
CA LYS A 9 -10.23 4.50 5.23
C LYS A 9 -9.79 5.95 5.29
N ARG A 10 -8.48 6.17 5.32
CA ARG A 10 -7.92 7.51 5.32
C ARG A 10 -7.34 7.74 3.94
N GLU A 11 -7.93 8.66 3.20
CA GLU A 11 -7.28 9.18 2.00
C GLU A 11 -6.02 9.92 2.43
N PHE A 12 -4.90 9.56 1.81
CA PHE A 12 -3.58 10.05 2.17
C PHE A 12 -3.01 10.96 1.09
N MET A 13 -3.27 10.62 -0.16
CA MET A 13 -2.99 11.42 -1.35
C MET A 13 -4.18 11.28 -2.30
N PRO A 14 -4.33 12.15 -3.32
CA PRO A 14 -5.40 12.02 -4.30
C PRO A 14 -5.47 10.61 -4.88
N GLY A 15 -6.58 9.91 -4.65
CA GLY A 15 -6.80 8.55 -5.12
C GLY A 15 -6.06 7.45 -4.36
N VAL A 16 -5.25 7.76 -3.33
CA VAL A 16 -4.54 6.78 -2.49
C VAL A 16 -5.19 6.67 -1.12
N VAL A 17 -5.68 5.47 -0.80
CA VAL A 17 -6.39 5.16 0.43
C VAL A 17 -5.57 4.18 1.27
N LEU A 18 -5.36 4.53 2.54
CA LEU A 18 -4.91 3.57 3.53
C LEU A 18 -6.11 2.90 4.18
N LYS A 19 -6.11 1.57 4.19
CA LYS A 19 -7.04 0.74 4.95
C LYS A 19 -6.31 0.07 6.09
N VAL A 20 -6.80 0.24 7.32
CA VAL A 20 -6.27 -0.50 8.47
C VAL A 20 -6.51 -2.00 8.29
N SER A 21 -5.47 -2.79 8.45
CA SER A 21 -5.54 -4.26 8.42
C SER A 21 -5.62 -4.81 9.84
N VAL A 22 -6.39 -5.89 10.02
CA VAL A 22 -6.62 -6.55 11.32
C VAL A 22 -5.34 -7.05 11.99
N MET A 23 -4.27 -7.24 11.21
CA MET A 23 -2.95 -7.71 11.68
C MET A 23 -1.99 -6.57 12.07
N GLY A 24 -2.47 -5.35 12.31
CA GLY A 24 -1.62 -4.25 12.80
C GLY A 24 -0.77 -3.58 11.72
N GLY A 25 -1.22 -3.61 10.47
CA GLY A 25 -0.61 -2.90 9.34
C GLY A 25 -1.63 -2.06 8.57
N TYR A 26 -1.20 -1.47 7.46
CA TYR A 26 -2.09 -0.77 6.54
C TYR A 26 -1.94 -1.30 5.12
N SER A 27 -3.08 -1.57 4.48
CA SER A 27 -3.15 -1.79 3.05
C SER A 27 -3.18 -0.45 2.33
N VAL A 28 -2.41 -0.33 1.25
CA VAL A 28 -2.35 0.84 0.39
C VAL A 28 -3.07 0.50 -0.91
N GLU A 29 -4.10 1.28 -1.21
CA GLU A 29 -4.86 1.16 -2.45
C GLU A 29 -4.80 2.45 -3.25
N ARG A 30 -4.71 2.35 -4.57
CA ARG A 30 -4.80 3.49 -5.49
C ARG A 30 -5.89 3.20 -6.51
N GLU A 31 -6.87 4.09 -6.65
CA GLU A 31 -7.94 3.97 -7.66
C GLU A 31 -8.70 2.61 -7.63
N ASN A 32 -8.82 2.01 -6.43
CA ASN A 32 -9.35 0.66 -6.15
C ASN A 32 -8.42 -0.53 -6.45
N ASP A 33 -7.20 -0.29 -6.93
CA ASP A 33 -6.16 -1.30 -7.03
C ASP A 33 -5.38 -1.43 -5.72
N TYR A 34 -5.21 -2.66 -5.25
CA TYR A 34 -4.33 -2.96 -4.13
C TYR A 34 -2.88 -3.00 -4.59
N ILE A 35 -2.14 -1.93 -4.27
CA ILE A 35 -0.78 -1.70 -4.78
C ILE A 35 0.32 -2.09 -3.78
N GLY A 36 -0.03 -2.30 -2.51
CA GLY A 36 0.96 -2.68 -1.50
C GLY A 36 0.45 -2.58 -0.07
N TRP A 37 1.33 -2.78 0.90
CA TRP A 37 1.03 -2.67 2.32
C TRP A 37 2.24 -2.24 3.12
N ILE A 38 1.96 -1.70 4.31
CA ILE A 38 2.96 -1.41 5.32
C ILE A 38 2.66 -2.26 6.57
N HIS A 39 3.67 -2.91 7.14
CA HIS A 39 3.51 -3.72 8.35
C HIS A 39 4.71 -3.61 9.29
N ALA A 40 4.62 -4.24 10.46
CA ALA A 40 5.70 -4.39 11.45
C ALA A 40 6.42 -3.08 11.76
N SER A 41 5.74 -2.18 12.49
CA SER A 41 6.34 -0.92 12.91
C SER A 41 7.37 -1.10 14.04
N ILE A 42 8.48 -0.39 13.93
CA ILE A 42 9.48 -0.24 15.00
C ILE A 42 9.69 1.25 15.19
N GLY A 43 9.21 1.80 16.31
CA GLY A 43 9.13 3.24 16.51
C GLY A 43 8.14 3.88 15.52
N ASP A 44 8.58 4.93 14.82
CA ASP A 44 7.82 5.61 13.76
C ASP A 44 7.95 4.96 12.37
N ARG A 45 8.79 3.92 12.24
CA ARG A 45 9.14 3.32 10.95
C ARG A 45 8.37 2.05 10.67
N TRP A 46 7.88 1.91 9.45
CA TRP A 46 7.09 0.81 8.92
C TRP A 46 7.83 0.12 7.78
N SER A 47 7.73 -1.22 7.73
CA SER A 47 8.26 -1.97 6.59
C SER A 47 7.26 -1.88 5.44
N ALA A 48 7.71 -1.41 4.27
CA ALA A 48 6.89 -1.13 3.11
C ALA A 48 7.05 -2.21 2.04
N TYR A 49 5.92 -2.67 1.50
CA TYR A 49 5.87 -3.73 0.50
C TYR A 49 5.03 -3.29 -0.69
N VAL A 50 5.58 -3.39 -1.89
CA VAL A 50 4.80 -3.21 -3.13
C VAL A 50 4.25 -4.57 -3.56
N ARG A 51 2.98 -4.62 -3.95
CA ARG A 51 2.40 -5.80 -4.55
C ARG A 51 2.79 -5.85 -6.02
N ARG A 52 3.29 -6.99 -6.51
CA ARG A 52 3.41 -7.28 -7.94
C ARG A 52 2.61 -8.53 -8.31
N PRO A 53 1.93 -8.55 -9.46
CA PRO A 53 1.31 -9.78 -9.96
C PRO A 53 2.32 -10.93 -9.97
N GLY A 54 1.95 -12.08 -9.39
CA GLY A 54 2.82 -13.27 -9.35
C GLY A 54 3.88 -13.28 -8.25
N THR A 55 3.96 -12.26 -7.39
CA THR A 55 4.86 -12.24 -6.23
C THR A 55 4.08 -12.17 -4.92
N SER A 56 4.72 -12.54 -3.82
CA SER A 56 4.23 -12.30 -2.46
C SER A 56 4.48 -10.87 -1.97
N GLY A 57 4.86 -9.94 -2.87
CA GLY A 57 5.23 -8.56 -2.62
C GLY A 57 6.73 -8.36 -2.37
N ASP A 58 7.26 -7.26 -2.90
CA ASP A 58 8.67 -6.89 -2.77
C ASP A 58 8.85 -5.90 -1.62
N LEU A 59 9.80 -6.20 -0.73
CA LEU A 59 10.18 -5.31 0.37
C LEU A 59 10.96 -4.11 -0.19
N LEU A 60 10.43 -2.91 0.01
CA LEU A 60 11.05 -1.64 -0.41
C LEU A 60 12.00 -1.09 0.67
N GLY A 61 11.77 -1.43 1.92
CA GLY A 61 12.56 -0.95 3.06
C GLY A 61 11.71 -0.53 4.24
N ARG A 62 12.30 0.26 5.14
CA ARG A 62 11.65 0.80 6.34
C ARG A 62 11.65 2.31 6.31
N PHE A 63 10.47 2.90 6.43
CA PHE A 63 10.26 4.34 6.27
C PHE A 63 9.26 4.86 7.29
N THR A 64 9.16 6.17 7.47
CA THR A 64 7.98 6.72 8.17
C THR A 64 6.70 6.32 7.43
N GLN A 65 5.53 6.36 8.10
CA GLN A 65 4.27 5.97 7.46
C GLN A 65 4.02 6.71 6.13
N GLU A 66 4.32 8.01 6.07
CA GLU A 66 4.17 8.82 4.87
C GLU A 66 5.13 8.39 3.76
N GLU A 67 6.41 8.29 4.07
CA GLU A 67 7.44 7.88 3.11
C GLU A 67 7.21 6.46 2.60
N ALA A 68 6.71 5.56 3.45
CA ALA A 68 6.38 4.19 3.08
C ALA A 68 5.28 4.15 2.01
N VAL A 69 4.22 4.96 2.19
CA VAL A 69 3.13 5.06 1.20
C VAL A 69 3.65 5.65 -0.11
N LYS A 70 4.46 6.72 -0.04
CA LYS A 70 5.09 7.33 -1.22
C LYS A 70 5.99 6.32 -1.96
N ALA A 71 6.82 5.57 -1.24
CA ALA A 71 7.69 4.56 -1.80
C ALA A 71 6.90 3.44 -2.50
N ILE A 72 5.78 2.99 -1.92
CA ILE A 72 4.90 1.99 -2.55
C ILE A 72 4.29 2.52 -3.85
N VAL A 73 3.85 3.78 -3.87
CA VAL A 73 3.28 4.40 -5.08
C VAL A 73 4.35 4.52 -6.18
N VAL A 74 5.53 5.06 -5.86
CA VAL A 74 6.64 5.19 -6.81
C VAL A 74 7.03 3.81 -7.36
N ALA A 75 7.25 2.83 -6.48
CA ALA A 75 7.58 1.48 -6.91
C ALA A 75 6.46 0.91 -7.78
N TRP A 76 5.18 1.07 -7.40
CA TRP A 76 4.05 0.62 -8.21
C TRP A 76 4.13 1.23 -9.62
N ASP A 77 4.24 2.55 -9.76
CA ASP A 77 4.35 3.23 -11.06
C ASP A 77 5.57 2.76 -11.87
N GLU A 78 6.74 2.51 -11.24
CA GLU A 78 7.95 2.02 -11.92
C GLU A 78 7.83 0.61 -12.52
N GLY A 79 6.92 -0.22 -12.00
CA GLY A 79 6.70 -1.58 -12.51
C GLY A 79 5.26 -1.87 -12.90
N ALA A 80 4.42 -0.85 -12.99
CA ALA A 80 3.11 -0.96 -13.60
C ALA A 80 3.34 -1.08 -15.11
N PRO A 81 2.74 -2.08 -15.80
CA PRO A 81 2.64 -1.99 -17.25
C PRO A 81 1.87 -0.70 -17.56
N LEU A 82 2.43 0.15 -18.42
CA LEU A 82 1.78 1.39 -18.88
C LEU A 82 0.32 1.11 -19.28
N PRO A 83 -0.63 2.01 -18.99
CA PRO A 83 -1.98 1.87 -19.50
C PRO A 83 -1.94 2.10 -21.01
N ASN A 84 -1.76 1.02 -21.77
CA ASN A 84 -2.30 0.76 -23.10
C ASN A 84 -1.69 -0.53 -23.68
N GLY A 85 -2.31 -1.65 -23.36
CA GLY A 85 -2.15 -2.90 -24.10
C GLY A 85 -3.41 -3.20 -24.90
N CYS A 86 -3.69 -2.42 -25.95
CA CYS A 86 -4.44 -2.95 -27.07
C CYS A 86 -3.71 -4.22 -27.53
N ARG A 87 -4.38 -5.37 -27.48
CA ARG A 87 -3.94 -6.56 -28.22
C ARG A 87 -3.97 -6.21 -29.72
N GLY A 88 -2.79 -6.17 -30.33
CA GLY A 88 -2.60 -6.39 -31.76
C GLY A 88 -2.13 -7.81 -32.00
#